data_AF-A0A652M472-F1
#
_entry.id   AF-A0A652M472-F1
#
_cell.length_a   1.000
_cell.length_b   1.000
_cell.length_c   1.000
_cell.angle_alpha   90.00
_cell.angle_beta   90.00
_cell.angle_gamma   90.00
#
_symmetry.space_group_name_H-M   'P 1'
#
loop_
_entity.id
_entity.type
_entity.pdbx_description
1 polymer ?
#
loop_
_entity_poly.entity_id
_entity_poly.type
_entity_poly.pdbx_seq_one_letter_code
_entity_poly.pdbx_strand_id
1 'polypeptide(L)'
;MMAGMHIRIDAVDLPGRTCPAPADAAFPAYRNIHVAVQRRDRPAELLDPQPGDAPSATWTLPCTATASPAGTHVQGPYVQDRLGRRFVYLSWGTVDEPGVFTMFRRAKLMLDAVPPEVLAAAAREGLLVGRLGLSDAHGHPLCARVEPPHITWTAGPAQPADEERHMRAPGATTG
;
A
#
# COMPACT_ATOMS: atom_id res chain seq x y z
N MET A 1 -5.64 -21.73 -12.14
CA MET A 1 -4.89 -22.02 -10.90
C MET A 1 -4.77 -20.70 -10.15
N MET A 2 -5.05 -20.69 -8.85
CA MET A 2 -4.78 -19.52 -7.99
C MET A 2 -3.44 -19.75 -7.30
N ALA A 3 -2.54 -18.78 -7.38
CA ALA A 3 -1.24 -18.83 -6.72
C ALA A 3 -1.16 -17.77 -5.62
N GLY A 4 -0.49 -18.11 -4.52
CA GLY A 4 -0.12 -17.13 -3.50
C GLY A 4 0.88 -16.12 -4.07
N MET A 5 0.70 -14.85 -3.73
CA MET A 5 1.52 -13.76 -4.24
C MET A 5 1.58 -12.63 -3.21
N HIS A 6 2.66 -11.86 -3.20
CA HIS A 6 2.75 -10.62 -2.43
C HIS A 6 2.80 -9.40 -3.34
N ILE A 7 2.22 -8.29 -2.87
CA ILE A 7 2.47 -6.96 -3.42
C ILE A 7 3.36 -6.23 -2.42
N ARG A 8 4.57 -5.87 -2.81
CA ARG A 8 5.43 -5.00 -2.02
C ARG A 8 5.37 -3.58 -2.56
N ILE A 9 5.15 -2.61 -1.69
CA ILE A 9 5.20 -1.19 -2.01
C ILE A 9 6.47 -0.66 -1.38
N ASP A 10 7.40 -0.14 -2.19
CA ASP A 10 8.64 0.49 -1.74
C ASP A 10 8.55 1.99 -2.05
N ALA A 11 8.44 2.81 -1.01
CA ALA A 11 8.20 4.24 -1.12
C ALA A 11 9.36 5.08 -0.58
N VAL A 12 9.61 6.20 -1.24
CA VAL A 12 10.58 7.24 -0.85
C VAL A 12 9.93 8.61 -0.97
N ASP A 13 10.67 9.68 -0.68
CA ASP A 13 10.23 11.08 -0.88
C ASP A 13 8.87 11.33 -0.20
N LEU A 14 8.87 11.25 1.14
CA LEU A 14 7.66 11.46 1.93
C LEU A 14 7.46 12.98 2.20
N PRO A 15 6.21 13.45 2.35
CA PRO A 15 5.87 14.89 2.36
C PRO A 15 6.23 15.64 3.66
N GLY A 16 6.87 14.97 4.62
CA GLY A 16 7.15 15.49 5.96
C GLY A 16 5.96 15.39 6.92
N ARG A 17 6.13 15.97 8.12
CA ARG A 17 5.16 15.90 9.23
C ARG A 17 4.05 16.93 9.15
N THR A 18 4.12 17.87 8.22
CA THR A 18 3.22 19.01 8.14
C THR A 18 2.80 19.30 6.71
N CYS A 19 1.53 19.63 6.51
CA CYS A 19 0.96 20.00 5.22
C CYS A 19 -0.06 21.11 5.45
N PRO A 20 -0.13 22.14 4.60
CA PRO A 20 -1.21 23.12 4.65
C PRO A 20 -2.59 22.44 4.66
N ALA A 21 -3.48 22.97 5.49
CA ALA A 21 -4.88 22.55 5.47
C ALA A 21 -5.60 23.23 4.29
N PRO A 22 -6.77 22.71 3.86
CA PRO A 22 -7.65 23.42 2.94
C PRO A 22 -7.98 24.83 3.45
N ALA A 23 -8.20 25.77 2.54
CA ALA A 23 -8.40 27.18 2.88
C ALA A 23 -9.64 27.42 3.79
N ASP A 24 -10.61 26.52 3.77
CA ASP A 24 -11.83 26.53 4.57
C ASP A 24 -11.70 25.79 5.91
N ALA A 25 -10.53 25.22 6.22
CA ALA A 25 -10.30 24.55 7.49
C ALA A 25 -10.17 25.54 8.66
N ALA A 26 -10.70 25.16 9.83
CA ALA A 26 -10.58 25.94 11.07
C ALA A 26 -9.16 25.98 11.66
N PHE A 27 -8.19 25.32 11.02
CA PHE A 27 -6.80 25.23 11.44
C PHE A 27 -5.88 25.41 10.22
N PRO A 28 -4.65 25.92 10.41
CA PRO A 28 -3.80 26.33 9.29
C PRO A 28 -3.08 25.17 8.59
N ALA A 29 -2.82 24.07 9.29
CA ALA A 29 -2.04 22.95 8.77
C ALA A 29 -2.37 21.64 9.48
N TYR A 30 -2.32 20.54 8.73
CA TYR A 30 -2.18 19.21 9.30
C TYR A 30 -0.79 19.05 9.92
N ARG A 31 -0.72 18.35 11.05
CA ARG A 31 0.53 18.04 11.76
C ARG A 31 0.55 16.57 12.14
N ASN A 32 1.74 16.07 12.47
CA ASN A 32 1.93 14.67 12.86
C ASN A 32 1.42 13.71 11.77
N ILE A 33 1.71 14.04 10.50
CA ILE A 33 1.19 13.32 9.33
C ILE A 33 1.85 11.95 9.19
N HIS A 34 1.04 10.90 9.07
CA HIS A 34 1.48 9.54 8.78
C HIS A 34 0.79 9.01 7.52
N VAL A 35 1.38 7.97 6.94
CA VAL A 35 0.84 7.20 5.81
C VAL A 35 0.71 5.73 6.19
N ALA A 36 -0.36 5.08 5.76
CA ALA A 36 -0.55 3.65 5.95
C ALA A 36 -1.28 3.01 4.76
N VAL A 37 -1.16 1.69 4.60
CA VAL A 37 -1.99 0.95 3.66
C VAL A 37 -3.34 0.63 4.31
N GLN A 38 -4.44 0.97 3.65
CA GLN A 38 -5.78 0.77 4.18
C GLN A 38 -6.34 -0.60 3.76
N ARG A 39 -6.86 -1.37 4.72
CA ARG A 39 -7.57 -2.63 4.43
C ARG A 39 -8.87 -2.36 3.67
N ARG A 40 -9.19 -3.27 2.75
CA ARG A 40 -10.47 -3.30 2.03
C ARG A 40 -11.63 -3.50 3.01
N ASP A 41 -12.68 -2.73 2.80
CA ASP A 41 -13.95 -2.76 3.55
C ASP A 41 -13.81 -2.52 5.06
N ARG A 42 -12.60 -2.14 5.55
CA ARG A 42 -12.31 -1.81 6.94
C ARG A 42 -11.41 -0.58 7.04
N PRO A 43 -11.95 0.65 6.87
CA PRO A 43 -11.14 1.87 6.76
C PRO A 43 -10.29 2.21 7.99
N ALA A 44 -10.68 1.76 9.18
CA ALA A 44 -9.92 1.94 10.41
C ALA A 44 -8.76 0.94 10.58
N GLU A 45 -8.74 -0.15 9.81
CA GLU A 45 -7.64 -1.11 9.82
C GLU A 45 -6.55 -0.66 8.85
N LEU A 46 -5.49 -0.09 9.43
CA LEU A 46 -4.33 0.44 8.73
C LEU A 46 -3.14 -0.48 8.99
N LEU A 47 -2.46 -0.87 7.91
CA LEU A 47 -1.24 -1.65 7.99
C LEU A 47 -0.05 -0.72 8.17
N ASP A 48 0.64 -0.91 9.29
CA ASP A 48 1.94 -0.32 9.64
C ASP A 48 2.06 1.18 9.28
N PRO A 49 1.40 2.08 10.02
CA PRO A 49 1.49 3.51 9.77
C PRO A 49 2.92 4.03 9.92
N GLN A 50 3.40 4.73 8.89
CA GLN A 50 4.75 5.29 8.82
C GLN A 50 4.71 6.82 8.98
N PRO A 51 5.64 7.42 9.75
CA PRO A 51 5.79 8.87 9.84
C PRO A 51 6.06 9.50 8.47
N GLY A 52 5.43 10.64 8.19
CA GLY A 52 5.59 11.38 6.93
C GLY A 52 7.00 11.95 6.70
N ASP A 53 7.90 11.91 7.68
CA ASP A 53 9.31 12.28 7.56
C ASP A 53 10.27 11.07 7.59
N ALA A 54 9.73 9.84 7.55
CA ALA A 54 10.55 8.66 7.40
C ALA A 54 11.33 8.72 6.06
N PRO A 55 12.59 8.24 6.02
CA PRO A 55 13.39 8.25 4.79
C PRO A 55 12.80 7.37 3.69
N SER A 56 12.06 6.34 4.08
CA SER A 56 11.37 5.39 3.20
C SER A 56 10.24 4.69 3.96
N ALA A 57 9.31 4.09 3.23
CA ALA A 57 8.28 3.23 3.78
C ALA A 57 8.11 1.99 2.90
N THR A 58 7.98 0.81 3.52
CA THR A 58 7.73 -0.45 2.81
C THR A 58 6.58 -1.21 3.43
N TRP A 59 5.66 -1.69 2.58
CA TRP A 59 4.56 -2.57 2.99
C TRP A 59 4.52 -3.81 2.11
N THR A 60 4.31 -4.98 2.73
CA THR A 60 4.10 -6.25 2.02
C THR A 60 2.66 -6.71 2.24
N LEU A 61 1.93 -6.90 1.15
CA LEU A 61 0.50 -7.19 1.15
C LEU A 61 0.28 -8.62 0.62
N PRO A 62 -0.24 -9.55 1.43
CA PRO A 62 -0.60 -10.87 0.91
C PRO A 62 -1.77 -10.75 -0.05
N CYS A 63 -1.70 -11.48 -1.17
CA CYS A 63 -2.74 -11.57 -2.17
C CYS A 63 -2.71 -12.92 -2.89
N THR A 64 -3.68 -13.14 -3.76
CA THR A 64 -3.71 -14.26 -4.69
C THR A 64 -3.79 -13.73 -6.12
N ALA A 65 -3.15 -14.44 -7.04
CA ALA A 65 -3.23 -14.19 -8.47
C ALA A 65 -3.87 -15.37 -9.20
N THR A 66 -4.83 -15.08 -10.08
CA THR A 66 -5.50 -16.06 -10.93
C THR A 66 -5.28 -15.69 -12.38
N ALA A 67 -4.49 -16.49 -13.09
CA ALA A 67 -4.29 -16.31 -14.52
C ALA A 67 -5.52 -16.76 -15.31
N SER A 68 -5.91 -15.99 -16.32
CA SER A 68 -6.99 -16.30 -17.27
C SER A 68 -6.65 -15.80 -18.68
N PRO A 69 -7.35 -16.25 -19.73
CA PRO A 69 -7.19 -15.71 -21.07
C PRO A 69 -7.46 -14.20 -21.18
N ALA A 70 -8.26 -13.63 -20.27
CA ALA A 70 -8.53 -12.20 -20.20
C ALA A 70 -7.46 -11.40 -19.42
N GLY A 71 -6.43 -12.08 -18.89
CA GLY A 71 -5.38 -11.51 -18.08
C GLY A 71 -5.32 -12.07 -16.66
N THR A 72 -4.38 -11.55 -15.87
CA THR A 72 -4.19 -11.94 -14.47
C THR A 72 -5.13 -11.15 -13.56
N HIS A 73 -5.89 -11.86 -12.73
CA HIS A 73 -6.75 -11.28 -11.71
C HIS A 73 -6.11 -11.36 -10.34
N VAL A 74 -6.02 -10.23 -9.62
CA VAL A 74 -5.42 -10.15 -8.29
C VAL A 74 -6.49 -9.84 -7.24
N GLN A 75 -6.47 -10.58 -6.14
CA GLN A 75 -7.40 -10.42 -5.02
C GLN A 75 -6.66 -10.50 -3.68
N GLY A 76 -7.11 -9.75 -2.68
CA GLY A 76 -6.51 -9.80 -1.35
C GLY A 76 -7.14 -8.79 -0.39
N PRO A 77 -6.82 -8.87 0.91
CA PRO A 77 -7.41 -8.01 1.95
C PRO A 77 -7.10 -6.52 1.76
N TYR A 78 -6.08 -6.15 0.99
CA TYR A 78 -5.70 -4.76 0.72
C TYR A 78 -6.00 -4.31 -0.72
N VAL A 79 -6.46 -5.25 -1.57
CA VAL A 79 -6.83 -4.97 -2.96
C VAL A 79 -8.29 -4.54 -3.01
N GLN A 80 -8.50 -3.26 -3.30
CA GLN A 80 -9.81 -2.70 -3.54
C GLN A 80 -10.32 -3.17 -4.91
N ASP A 81 -11.61 -3.45 -4.99
CA ASP A 81 -12.30 -3.76 -6.24
C ASP A 81 -13.63 -3.00 -6.24
N ARG A 82 -13.66 -1.86 -6.94
CA ARG A 82 -14.79 -0.93 -6.95
C ARG A 82 -14.97 -0.37 -8.36
N LEU A 83 -16.20 -0.40 -8.86
CA LEU A 83 -16.56 0.11 -10.20
C LEU A 83 -15.70 -0.49 -11.32
N GLY A 84 -15.35 -1.78 -11.22
CA GLY A 84 -14.54 -2.48 -12.20
C GLY A 84 -13.06 -2.08 -12.20
N ARG A 85 -12.57 -1.50 -11.10
CA ARG A 85 -11.17 -1.06 -10.98
C ARG A 85 -10.50 -1.65 -9.75
N ARG A 86 -9.27 -2.10 -9.92
CA ARG A 86 -8.43 -2.68 -8.87
C ARG A 86 -7.30 -1.74 -8.48
N PHE A 87 -7.16 -1.51 -7.18
CA PHE A 87 -6.14 -0.62 -6.64
C PHE A 87 -5.85 -0.89 -5.17
N VAL A 88 -4.73 -0.38 -4.66
CA VAL A 88 -4.41 -0.34 -3.23
C VAL A 88 -4.62 1.08 -2.72
N TYR A 89 -5.16 1.24 -1.51
CA TYR A 89 -5.28 2.55 -0.86
C TYR A 89 -4.04 2.84 0.00
N LEU A 90 -3.40 3.98 -0.27
CA LEU A 90 -2.57 4.67 0.70
C LEU A 90 -3.41 5.77 1.35
N SER A 91 -3.44 5.77 2.68
CA SER A 91 -4.19 6.73 3.49
C SER A 91 -3.24 7.64 4.25
N TRP A 92 -3.44 8.94 4.10
CA TRP A 92 -2.76 9.98 4.85
C TRP A 92 -3.66 10.48 5.96
N GLY A 93 -3.08 10.64 7.15
CA GLY A 93 -3.81 11.08 8.32
C GLY A 93 -2.92 11.76 9.34
N THR A 94 -3.55 12.51 10.22
CA THR A 94 -2.90 13.04 11.42
C THR A 94 -3.04 12.01 12.53
N VAL A 95 -2.00 11.87 13.35
CA VAL A 95 -2.06 11.04 14.56
C VAL A 95 -2.08 11.98 15.77
N ASP A 96 -3.05 11.83 16.65
CA ASP A 96 -3.13 12.63 17.88
C ASP A 96 -2.28 12.04 19.02
N GLU A 97 -2.30 12.68 20.20
CA GLU A 97 -1.53 12.24 21.36
C GLU A 97 -1.85 10.80 21.81
N PRO A 98 -3.13 10.37 21.87
CA PRO A 98 -3.48 8.96 22.09
C PRO A 98 -3.06 7.98 20.98
N GLY A 99 -2.60 8.47 19.82
CA GLY A 99 -2.21 7.62 18.69
C GLY A 99 -3.34 7.33 17.70
N VAL A 100 -4.48 8.02 17.79
CA VAL A 100 -5.62 7.85 16.89
C VAL A 100 -5.29 8.46 15.53
N PHE A 101 -5.39 7.65 14.49
CA PHE A 101 -5.22 8.08 13.11
C PHE A 101 -6.52 8.67 12.55
N THR A 102 -6.48 9.95 12.19
CA THR A 102 -7.58 10.64 11.50
C THR A 102 -7.20 10.92 10.05
N MET A 103 -7.79 10.17 9.12
CA MET A 103 -7.53 10.28 7.69
C MET A 103 -8.05 11.62 7.12
N PHE A 104 -7.24 12.30 6.31
CA PHE A 104 -7.66 13.49 5.56
C PHE A 104 -7.45 13.38 4.04
N ARG A 105 -6.66 12.41 3.56
CA ARG A 105 -6.34 12.28 2.14
C ARG A 105 -5.99 10.84 1.76
N ARG A 106 -6.19 10.47 0.50
CA ARG A 106 -5.85 9.14 -0.03
C ARG A 106 -5.25 9.19 -1.43
N ALA A 107 -4.39 8.22 -1.72
CA ALA A 107 -3.94 7.84 -3.05
C ALA A 107 -4.40 6.41 -3.39
N LYS A 108 -4.62 6.15 -4.68
CA LYS A 108 -5.02 4.85 -5.24
C LYS A 108 -3.91 4.35 -6.14
N LEU A 109 -3.15 3.36 -5.68
CA LEU A 109 -2.13 2.70 -6.51
C LEU A 109 -2.83 1.75 -7.45
N MET A 110 -2.90 2.09 -8.74
CA MET A 110 -3.75 1.39 -9.69
C MET A 110 -3.09 0.08 -10.16
N LEU A 111 -3.72 -1.04 -9.83
CA LEU A 111 -3.26 -2.36 -10.29
C LEU A 111 -3.63 -2.61 -11.74
N ASP A 112 -4.71 -2.00 -12.24
CA ASP A 112 -5.08 -2.09 -13.67
C ASP A 112 -4.12 -1.34 -14.60
N ALA A 113 -3.24 -0.51 -14.04
CA ALA A 113 -2.18 0.18 -14.78
C ALA A 113 -0.83 -0.57 -14.74
N VAL A 114 -0.79 -1.76 -14.13
CA VAL A 114 0.39 -2.63 -14.18
C VAL A 114 0.50 -3.23 -15.58
N PRO A 115 1.67 -3.18 -16.24
CA PRO A 115 1.84 -3.83 -17.52
C PRO A 115 1.50 -5.33 -17.45
N PRO A 116 0.68 -5.87 -18.38
CA PRO A 116 0.18 -7.25 -18.29
C PRO A 116 1.28 -8.31 -18.14
N GLU A 117 2.41 -8.12 -18.82
CA GLU A 117 3.58 -9.00 -18.76
C GLU A 117 4.27 -8.98 -17.39
N VAL A 118 4.33 -7.81 -16.74
CA VAL A 118 4.85 -7.66 -15.38
C VAL A 118 3.92 -8.37 -14.40
N LEU A 119 2.60 -8.19 -14.54
CA LEU A 119 1.63 -8.84 -13.66
C LEU A 119 1.62 -10.36 -13.83
N ALA A 120 1.76 -10.85 -15.07
CA ALA A 120 1.87 -12.26 -15.36
C ALA A 120 3.18 -12.87 -14.81
N ALA A 121 4.30 -12.14 -14.90
CA ALA A 121 5.57 -12.55 -14.30
C ALA A 121 5.47 -12.61 -12.77
N ALA A 122 4.92 -11.57 -12.13
CA ALA A 122 4.71 -11.52 -10.69
C ALA A 122 3.80 -12.67 -10.20
N ALA A 123 2.77 -13.03 -10.96
CA ALA A 123 1.92 -14.18 -10.63
C ALA A 123 2.64 -15.54 -10.70
N ARG A 124 3.69 -15.66 -11.51
CA ARG A 124 4.53 -16.86 -11.58
C ARG A 124 5.62 -16.87 -10.51
N GLU A 125 6.22 -15.71 -10.25
CA GLU A 125 7.38 -15.57 -9.36
C GLU A 125 7.00 -15.29 -7.89
N GLY A 126 5.76 -14.84 -7.66
CA GLY A 126 5.18 -14.64 -6.33
C GLY A 126 5.31 -13.22 -5.76
N LEU A 127 5.90 -12.26 -6.48
CA LEU A 127 6.05 -10.87 -6.00
C LEU A 127 5.83 -9.82 -7.10
N LEU A 128 4.96 -8.85 -6.82
CA LEU A 128 4.84 -7.59 -7.56
C LEU A 128 5.36 -6.46 -6.68
N VAL A 129 6.31 -5.67 -7.19
CA VAL A 129 6.90 -4.53 -6.49
C VAL A 129 6.46 -3.23 -7.15
N GLY A 130 5.84 -2.34 -6.38
CA GLY A 130 5.50 -0.98 -6.79
C GLY A 130 6.45 0.02 -6.13
N ARG A 131 7.15 0.84 -6.92
CA ARG A 131 8.08 1.87 -6.45
C ARG A 131 7.60 3.27 -6.79
N LEU A 132 7.55 4.18 -5.83
CA LEU A 132 7.01 5.52 -5.99
C LEU A 132 7.60 6.54 -4.99
N GLY A 133 7.53 7.81 -5.35
CA GLY A 133 7.61 8.93 -4.40
C GLY A 133 6.24 9.14 -3.72
N LEU A 134 6.21 9.71 -2.51
CA LEU A 134 4.98 9.95 -1.74
C LEU A 134 4.61 11.43 -1.57
N SER A 135 5.40 12.35 -2.13
CA SER A 135 5.02 13.75 -2.36
C SER A 135 4.45 13.99 -3.75
N ASP A 136 3.59 14.99 -3.87
CA ASP A 136 3.24 15.62 -5.15
C ASP A 136 4.25 16.73 -5.52
N ALA A 137 4.01 17.41 -6.65
CA ALA A 137 4.88 18.47 -7.17
C ALA A 137 5.04 19.68 -6.22
N HIS A 138 4.20 19.80 -5.19
CA HIS A 138 4.28 20.85 -4.18
C HIS A 138 4.89 20.34 -2.86
N GLY A 139 5.35 19.08 -2.81
CA GLY A 139 5.83 18.44 -1.58
C GLY A 139 4.70 18.03 -0.63
N HIS A 140 3.44 18.05 -1.07
CA HIS A 140 2.31 17.64 -0.26
C HIS A 140 2.02 16.15 -0.42
N PRO A 141 1.22 15.53 0.47
CA PRO A 141 0.98 14.11 0.37
C PRO A 141 0.33 13.70 -0.97
N LEU A 142 0.93 12.70 -1.62
CA LEU A 142 0.47 12.15 -2.90
C LEU A 142 -1.00 11.72 -2.78
N CYS A 143 -1.80 11.99 -3.82
CA CYS A 143 -3.24 11.75 -3.78
C CYS A 143 -3.81 11.27 -5.10
N ALA A 144 -5.12 11.08 -5.12
CA ALA A 144 -5.90 10.69 -6.30
C ALA A 144 -5.46 9.32 -6.87
N ARG A 145 -5.19 9.23 -8.16
CA ARG A 145 -4.85 7.97 -8.85
C ARG A 145 -3.38 7.98 -9.21
N VAL A 146 -2.67 6.93 -8.80
CA VAL A 146 -1.25 6.77 -9.05
C VAL A 146 -1.08 5.65 -10.07
N GLU A 147 -0.59 6.05 -11.23
CA GLU A 147 -0.34 5.24 -12.42
C GLU A 147 1.07 5.59 -12.93
N PRO A 148 1.72 4.75 -13.76
CA PRO A 148 2.94 5.15 -14.45
C PRO A 148 2.79 6.52 -15.15
N PRO A 149 3.81 7.40 -15.12
CA PRO A 149 5.18 7.16 -14.62
C PRO A 149 5.37 7.41 -13.11
N HIS A 150 4.34 7.78 -12.35
CA HIS A 150 4.47 8.12 -10.91
C HIS A 150 4.70 6.89 -10.01
N ILE A 151 4.41 5.69 -10.53
CA ILE A 151 4.76 4.41 -9.93
C ILE A 151 5.39 3.51 -11.00
N THR A 152 6.47 2.84 -10.62
CA THR A 152 7.10 1.79 -11.44
C THR A 152 6.73 0.43 -10.87
N TRP A 153 6.27 -0.47 -11.72
CA TRP A 153 5.93 -1.84 -11.34
C TRP A 153 6.95 -2.83 -11.90
N THR A 154 7.43 -3.75 -11.07
CA THR A 154 8.33 -4.84 -11.48
C THR A 154 7.93 -6.16 -10.83
N ALA A 155 8.16 -7.28 -11.51
CA ALA A 155 8.04 -8.60 -10.93
C ALA A 155 9.35 -9.01 -10.22
N GLY A 156 9.25 -9.95 -9.28
CA GLY A 156 10.40 -10.62 -8.71
C GLY A 156 10.02 -11.92 -8.02
N PRO A 157 11.02 -12.69 -7.54
CA PRO A 157 10.77 -13.88 -6.74
C PRO A 157 10.26 -13.50 -5.35
N ALA A 158 9.25 -14.23 -4.86
CA ALA A 158 8.93 -14.23 -3.44
C ALA A 158 10.18 -14.63 -2.64
N GLN A 159 10.60 -13.81 -1.67
CA GLN A 159 11.73 -14.19 -0.82
C GLN A 159 11.31 -15.34 0.11
N PRO A 160 12.16 -16.36 0.31
CA PRO A 160 11.82 -17.56 1.10
C PRO A 160 11.56 -17.31 2.59
N ALA A 161 11.74 -16.08 3.10
CA ALA A 161 11.63 -15.77 4.53
C ALA A 161 10.18 -15.53 5.04
N ASP A 162 9.18 -15.38 4.15
CA ASP A 162 7.79 -15.13 4.57
C ASP A 162 6.99 -16.41 4.88
N GLU A 163 7.46 -17.60 4.47
CA GLU A 163 6.79 -18.89 4.78
C GLU A 163 7.06 -19.37 6.22
N GLU A 164 8.26 -19.11 6.77
CA GLU A 164 8.66 -19.66 8.07
C GLU A 164 7.98 -18.98 9.28
N ARG A 165 7.47 -17.74 9.11
CA ARG A 165 6.79 -17.00 10.19
C ARG A 165 5.34 -17.44 10.41
N HIS A 166 4.72 -18.11 9.43
CA HIS A 166 3.35 -18.62 9.56
C HIS A 166 3.28 -20.00 10.26
N MET A 167 4.38 -20.77 10.27
CA MET A 167 4.40 -22.13 10.83
C MET A 167 4.87 -22.22 12.30
N ARG A 168 5.42 -21.15 12.89
CA ARG A 168 5.76 -21.12 14.33
C ARG A 168 4.64 -20.48 15.16
N ALA A 169 3.58 -21.24 15.41
CA ALA A 169 2.85 -21.10 16.66
C ALA A 169 3.67 -21.78 17.77
N PRO A 170 3.97 -21.12 18.91
CA PRO A 170 4.62 -21.81 20.01
C PRO A 170 3.63 -22.81 20.62
N GLY A 171 3.99 -24.08 20.49
CA GLY A 171 3.42 -25.17 21.27
C GLY A 171 3.60 -24.92 22.76
N ALA A 172 2.65 -25.44 23.52
CA ALA A 172 2.58 -25.41 24.97
C ALA A 172 3.92 -25.68 25.67
N THR A 173 4.13 -25.01 26.80
CA THR A 173 4.96 -25.56 27.87
C THR A 173 4.16 -25.48 29.16
N THR A 174 3.66 -26.64 29.54
CA THR A 174 3.29 -27.01 30.90
C THR A 174 4.57 -27.04 31.76
N GLY A 175 4.50 -26.49 32.97
CA GLY A 175 5.53 -26.53 33.99
C GLY A 175 5.20 -25.60 35.13
#